data_AF-A0A3A9EF64-F1
#
_entry.id   AF-A0A3A9EF64-F1
#
_cell.length_a   1.000
_cell.length_b   1.000
_cell.length_c   1.000
_cell.angle_alpha   90.00
_cell.angle_beta   90.00
_cell.angle_gamma   90.00
#
_symmetry.space_group_name_H-M   'P 1'
#
loop_
_entity.id
_entity.type
_entity.pdbx_description
1 polymer ?
#
loop_
_entity_poly.entity_id
_entity_poly.type
_entity_poly.pdbx_seq_one_letter_code
_entity_poly.pdbx_strand_id
1 'polypeptide(L)'
;MNEIKYNERLNLGVEMLDKAHEKLFSIIRKLVALNEEAANKKYISNEGIKYLENYTERHFTEEEAYMKSINYVGFKKHKQLHDDLKELTLPALKKDLEESEYSEESVQRFLGICLGWLTGHIMVEDRIMSEQIKDDDYEYSQDTIIAMETVIKGIMKDIFNLELQTVSKNYLGEDFGKRVYCRLTYGANNSGEKMQVYCIYEEALVFHIVSEMLGVSVQKIDKMSTNAIKQFSPHLVHYIGIYLQDWKEKKLEKVNMLTNLQFKNIVEDGKPKYGFLFNTGKGYFAFYIK
;
A
#
# COMPACT_ATOMS: atom_id res chain seq x y z
N MET A 1 -6.04 24.21 -16.17
CA MET A 1 -5.38 22.91 -15.90
C MET A 1 -4.59 23.10 -14.62
N ASN A 2 -5.01 22.49 -13.51
CA ASN A 2 -4.20 22.52 -12.30
C ASN A 2 -2.96 21.66 -12.55
N GLU A 3 -1.77 22.23 -12.32
CA GLU A 3 -0.52 21.47 -12.31
C GLU A 3 -0.65 20.33 -11.29
N ILE A 4 -0.57 19.12 -11.82
CA ILE A 4 -0.63 17.89 -11.05
C ILE A 4 0.76 17.67 -10.46
N LYS A 5 0.91 17.85 -9.15
CA LYS A 5 2.19 17.69 -8.46
C LYS A 5 2.31 16.30 -7.85
N TYR A 6 3.48 15.70 -8.03
CA TYR A 6 3.91 14.53 -7.25
C TYR A 6 3.84 14.87 -5.76
N ASN A 7 3.49 13.87 -4.94
CA ASN A 7 3.44 14.04 -3.51
C ASN A 7 4.88 14.08 -2.96
N GLU A 8 5.41 15.29 -2.77
CA GLU A 8 6.77 15.52 -2.25
C GLU A 8 7.02 14.87 -0.87
N ARG A 9 5.98 14.44 -0.14
CA ARG A 9 6.15 13.69 1.13
C ARG A 9 6.69 12.28 0.93
N LEU A 10 6.64 11.76 -0.29
CA LEU A 10 7.29 10.51 -0.67
C LEU A 10 8.79 10.70 -0.99
N ASN A 11 9.31 11.93 -0.95
CA ASN A 11 10.74 12.17 -1.10
C ASN A 11 11.51 11.56 0.07
N LEU A 12 12.60 10.89 -0.27
CA LEU A 12 13.54 10.25 0.63
C LEU A 12 14.75 11.14 0.92
N GLY A 13 14.89 12.26 0.20
CA GLY A 13 16.06 13.13 0.28
C GLY A 13 17.26 12.62 -0.52
N VAL A 14 17.06 11.58 -1.35
CA VAL A 14 18.04 11.05 -2.29
C VAL A 14 17.60 11.45 -3.70
N GLU A 15 18.16 12.55 -4.21
CA GLU A 15 17.68 13.23 -5.42
C GLU A 15 17.46 12.29 -6.63
N MET A 16 18.36 11.33 -6.83
CA MET A 16 18.26 10.37 -7.91
C MET A 16 17.03 9.45 -7.77
N LEU A 17 16.74 8.97 -6.56
CA LEU A 17 15.57 8.13 -6.27
C LEU A 17 14.28 8.94 -6.33
N ASP A 18 14.27 10.14 -5.74
CA ASP A 18 13.12 11.04 -5.73
C ASP A 18 12.65 11.37 -7.16
N LYS A 19 13.61 11.67 -8.07
CA LYS A 19 13.33 11.88 -9.50
C LYS A 19 12.80 10.63 -10.20
N ALA A 20 13.30 9.45 -9.83
CA ALA A 20 12.82 8.19 -10.38
C ALA A 20 11.37 7.91 -9.94
N HIS A 21 11.05 8.12 -8.67
CA HIS A 21 9.69 7.99 -8.12
C HIS A 21 8.72 8.97 -8.79
N GLU A 22 9.07 10.26 -8.84
CA GLU A 22 8.23 11.27 -9.51
C GLU A 22 7.88 10.85 -10.94
N LYS A 23 8.88 10.33 -11.67
CA LYS A 23 8.70 9.87 -13.04
C LYS A 23 7.79 8.64 -13.12
N LEU A 24 7.94 7.65 -12.24
CA LEU A 24 7.05 6.48 -12.17
C LEU A 24 5.59 6.88 -11.92
N PHE A 25 5.34 7.73 -10.93
CA PHE A 25 4.00 8.27 -10.68
C PHE A 25 3.48 9.07 -11.87
N SER A 26 4.33 9.85 -12.55
CA SER A 26 3.93 10.53 -13.78
C SER A 26 3.51 9.57 -14.90
N ILE A 27 4.14 8.41 -15.02
CA ILE A 27 3.78 7.40 -16.02
C ILE A 27 2.40 6.80 -15.66
N ILE A 28 2.22 6.38 -14.41
CA ILE A 28 0.95 5.83 -13.91
C ILE A 28 -0.19 6.82 -14.11
N ARG A 29 0.00 8.10 -13.75
CA ARG A 29 -0.99 9.15 -13.98
C ARG A 29 -1.41 9.30 -15.43
N LYS A 30 -0.43 9.33 -16.35
CA LYS A 30 -0.71 9.43 -17.79
C LYS A 30 -1.52 8.24 -18.28
N LEU A 31 -1.19 7.04 -17.82
CA LEU A 31 -1.94 5.83 -18.14
C LEU A 31 -3.37 5.87 -17.61
N VAL A 32 -3.59 6.38 -16.39
CA VAL A 32 -4.94 6.58 -15.83
C VAL A 32 -5.75 7.53 -16.71
N ALA A 33 -5.22 8.72 -17.03
CA ALA A 33 -5.91 9.72 -17.84
C ALA A 33 -6.25 9.20 -19.26
N LEU A 34 -5.30 8.52 -19.91
CA LEU A 34 -5.49 7.97 -21.26
C LEU A 34 -6.55 6.86 -21.30
N ASN A 35 -6.72 6.11 -20.20
CA ASN A 35 -7.75 5.08 -20.09
C ASN A 35 -9.17 5.67 -19.94
N GLU A 36 -9.31 6.90 -19.45
CA GLU A 36 -10.60 7.58 -19.31
C GLU A 36 -11.08 8.18 -20.65
N GLU A 37 -10.18 8.68 -21.50
CA GLU A 37 -10.53 9.54 -22.64
C GLU A 37 -10.45 8.91 -24.05
N ALA A 38 -9.67 7.83 -24.27
CA ALA A 38 -9.25 7.47 -25.63
C ALA A 38 -10.19 6.52 -26.41
N ALA A 39 -10.28 6.75 -27.74
CA ALA A 39 -10.92 5.83 -28.70
C ALA A 39 -10.02 4.64 -29.13
N ASN A 40 -8.69 4.73 -28.88
CA ASN A 40 -7.67 3.69 -29.20
C ASN A 40 -7.01 3.14 -27.92
N LYS A 41 -7.82 2.79 -26.90
CA LYS A 41 -7.34 2.41 -25.56
C LYS A 41 -6.30 1.29 -25.56
N LYS A 42 -6.49 0.26 -26.39
CA LYS A 42 -5.63 -0.94 -26.41
C LYS A 42 -4.16 -0.65 -26.74
N TYR A 43 -3.90 0.07 -27.84
CA TYR A 43 -2.53 0.36 -28.28
C TYR A 43 -1.81 1.30 -27.31
N ILE A 44 -2.51 2.33 -26.84
CA ILE A 44 -1.98 3.33 -25.91
C ILE A 44 -1.66 2.68 -24.56
N SER A 45 -2.55 1.83 -24.05
CA SER A 45 -2.32 1.08 -22.82
C SER A 45 -1.12 0.15 -22.95
N ASN A 46 -1.01 -0.61 -24.05
CA ASN A 46 0.12 -1.54 -24.25
C ASN A 46 1.48 -0.81 -24.25
N GLU A 47 1.63 0.24 -25.05
CA GLU A 47 2.90 0.98 -25.13
C GLU A 47 3.23 1.71 -23.82
N GLY A 48 2.23 2.30 -23.16
CA GLY A 48 2.45 2.94 -21.87
C GLY A 48 2.79 1.95 -20.74
N ILE A 49 2.20 0.75 -20.76
CA ILE A 49 2.53 -0.33 -19.80
C ILE A 49 3.97 -0.83 -20.02
N LYS A 50 4.38 -1.09 -21.27
CA LYS A 50 5.78 -1.42 -21.58
C LYS A 50 6.76 -0.34 -21.12
N TYR A 51 6.39 0.93 -21.29
CA TYR A 51 7.20 2.04 -20.82
C TYR A 51 7.33 2.06 -19.30
N LEU A 52 6.24 1.78 -18.57
CA LEU A 52 6.27 1.64 -17.12
C LEU A 52 7.19 0.49 -16.68
N GLU A 53 7.06 -0.70 -17.28
CA GLU A 53 7.90 -1.87 -16.97
C GLU A 53 9.39 -1.56 -17.13
N ASN A 54 9.78 -1.03 -18.30
CA ASN A 54 11.17 -0.69 -18.59
C ASN A 54 11.73 0.38 -17.63
N TYR A 55 10.90 1.36 -17.25
CA TYR A 55 11.34 2.39 -16.32
C TYR A 55 11.52 1.85 -14.91
N THR A 56 10.61 0.98 -14.45
CA THR A 56 10.69 0.29 -13.16
C THR A 56 11.95 -0.56 -13.05
N GLU A 57 12.29 -1.34 -14.08
CA GLU A 57 13.51 -2.17 -14.06
C GLU A 57 14.79 -1.32 -13.95
N ARG A 58 14.84 -0.21 -14.70
CA ARG A 58 15.96 0.73 -14.62
C ARG A 58 16.07 1.35 -13.23
N HIS A 59 14.95 1.79 -12.66
CA HIS A 59 14.91 2.37 -11.32
C HIS A 59 15.41 1.39 -10.26
N PHE A 60 14.94 0.13 -10.27
CA PHE A 60 15.43 -0.90 -9.35
C PHE A 60 16.93 -1.15 -9.49
N THR A 61 17.45 -1.14 -10.72
CA THR A 61 18.89 -1.30 -10.96
C THR A 61 19.70 -0.15 -10.35
N GLU A 62 19.23 1.09 -10.51
CA GLU A 62 19.86 2.29 -9.96
C GLU A 62 19.81 2.31 -8.42
N GLU A 63 18.67 1.94 -7.84
CA GLU A 63 18.49 1.83 -6.39
C GLU A 63 19.34 0.70 -5.78
N GLU A 64 19.40 -0.47 -6.41
CA GLU A 64 20.24 -1.57 -5.96
C GLU A 64 21.73 -1.23 -6.00
N ALA A 65 22.16 -0.45 -7.00
CA ALA A 65 23.52 0.08 -7.07
C ALA A 65 23.77 1.08 -5.92
N TYR A 66 22.81 1.96 -5.64
CA TYR A 66 22.87 2.89 -4.51
C TYR A 66 22.96 2.15 -3.17
N MET A 67 22.09 1.17 -2.91
CA MET A 67 22.11 0.35 -1.69
C MET A 67 23.46 -0.33 -1.47
N LYS A 68 24.09 -0.86 -2.53
CA LYS A 68 25.44 -1.45 -2.46
C LYS A 68 26.49 -0.40 -2.12
N SER A 69 26.38 0.81 -2.68
CA SER A 69 27.35 1.89 -2.44
C SER A 69 27.38 2.37 -0.99
N ILE A 70 26.25 2.28 -0.29
CA ILE A 70 26.12 2.65 1.14
C ILE A 70 26.23 1.45 2.09
N ASN A 71 26.52 0.25 1.58
CA ASN A 71 26.54 -1.01 2.35
C ASN A 71 25.25 -1.25 3.15
N TYR A 72 24.08 -1.02 2.53
CA TYR A 72 22.80 -1.17 3.20
C TYR A 72 22.56 -2.62 3.64
N VAL A 73 22.39 -2.83 4.96
CA VAL A 73 22.23 -4.16 5.57
C VAL A 73 20.98 -4.88 5.05
N GLY A 74 19.91 -4.14 4.75
CA GLY A 74 18.64 -4.68 4.25
C GLY A 74 18.64 -5.06 2.75
N PHE A 75 19.76 -4.92 2.04
CA PHE A 75 19.84 -5.08 0.57
C PHE A 75 19.19 -6.37 0.06
N LYS A 76 19.48 -7.52 0.69
CA LYS A 76 18.98 -8.82 0.21
C LYS A 76 17.46 -8.91 0.25
N LYS A 77 16.83 -8.42 1.33
CA LYS A 77 15.37 -8.42 1.50
C LYS A 77 14.73 -7.46 0.50
N HIS A 78 15.26 -6.24 0.41
CA HIS A 78 14.74 -5.22 -0.49
C HIS A 78 14.82 -5.68 -1.96
N LYS A 79 15.97 -6.20 -2.40
CA LYS A 79 16.12 -6.76 -3.75
C LYS A 79 15.13 -7.90 -4.04
N GLN A 80 14.82 -8.75 -3.06
CA GLN A 80 13.83 -9.80 -3.26
C GLN A 80 12.44 -9.23 -3.58
N LEU A 81 12.06 -8.09 -2.98
CA LEU A 81 10.80 -7.41 -3.30
C LEU A 81 10.78 -6.90 -4.74
N HIS A 82 11.91 -6.36 -5.23
CA HIS A 82 12.08 -5.97 -6.64
C HIS A 82 11.94 -7.17 -7.57
N ASP A 83 12.65 -8.26 -7.28
CA ASP A 83 12.62 -9.49 -8.08
C ASP A 83 11.21 -10.09 -8.11
N ASP A 84 10.50 -10.11 -6.97
CA ASP A 84 9.11 -10.60 -6.90
C ASP A 84 8.14 -9.74 -7.73
N LEU A 85 8.30 -8.41 -7.72
CA LEU A 85 7.50 -7.55 -8.59
C LEU A 85 7.81 -7.82 -10.07
N LYS A 86 9.09 -7.86 -10.43
CA LYS A 86 9.57 -7.94 -11.81
C LYS A 86 9.34 -9.29 -12.47
N GLU A 87 9.63 -10.38 -11.75
CA GLU A 87 9.64 -11.74 -12.31
C GLU A 87 8.32 -12.48 -12.10
N LEU A 88 7.51 -12.07 -11.11
CA LEU A 88 6.26 -12.76 -10.78
C LEU A 88 5.03 -11.88 -11.05
N THR A 89 5.00 -10.69 -10.46
CA THR A 89 3.79 -9.86 -10.45
C THR A 89 3.52 -9.23 -11.81
N LEU A 90 4.48 -8.50 -12.39
CA LEU A 90 4.30 -7.82 -13.68
C LEU A 90 3.99 -8.79 -14.83
N PRO A 91 4.69 -9.94 -14.98
CA PRO A 91 4.38 -10.91 -16.03
C PRO A 91 2.97 -11.50 -15.91
N ALA A 92 2.52 -11.78 -14.68
CA ALA A 92 1.15 -12.26 -14.43
C ALA A 92 0.10 -11.22 -14.82
N LEU A 93 0.31 -9.94 -14.45
CA LEU A 93 -0.62 -8.87 -14.81
C LEU A 93 -0.63 -8.58 -16.31
N LYS A 94 0.52 -8.71 -16.98
CA LYS A 94 0.63 -8.55 -18.44
C LYS A 94 -0.13 -9.64 -19.18
N LYS A 95 -0.03 -10.88 -18.71
CA LYS A 95 -0.85 -11.99 -19.23
C LYS A 95 -2.35 -11.70 -19.07
N ASP A 96 -2.78 -11.24 -17.89
CA ASP A 96 -4.18 -10.84 -17.65
C ASP A 96 -4.63 -9.73 -18.63
N LEU A 97 -3.77 -8.75 -18.92
CA LEU A 97 -4.05 -7.67 -19.87
C LEU A 97 -4.19 -8.19 -21.30
N GLU A 98 -3.29 -9.07 -21.74
CA GLU A 98 -3.32 -9.65 -23.09
C GLU A 98 -4.54 -10.55 -23.29
N GLU A 99 -4.84 -11.45 -22.34
CA GLU A 99 -5.99 -12.37 -22.41
C GLU A 99 -7.34 -11.64 -22.37
N SER A 100 -7.41 -10.52 -21.67
CA SER A 100 -8.61 -9.67 -21.61
C SER A 100 -8.67 -8.62 -22.73
N GLU A 101 -7.75 -8.67 -23.69
CA GLU A 101 -7.65 -7.71 -24.79
C GLU A 101 -7.61 -6.25 -24.31
N TYR A 102 -6.96 -6.01 -23.15
CA TYR A 102 -6.84 -4.71 -22.47
C TYR A 102 -8.20 -4.10 -22.11
N SER A 103 -9.12 -4.92 -21.60
CA SER A 103 -10.38 -4.44 -21.04
C SER A 103 -10.17 -3.32 -20.01
N GLU A 104 -11.15 -2.42 -19.86
CA GLU A 104 -11.07 -1.34 -18.86
C GLU A 104 -10.77 -1.89 -17.45
N GLU A 105 -11.37 -3.04 -17.11
CA GLU A 105 -11.21 -3.68 -15.81
C GLU A 105 -9.76 -4.18 -15.57
N SER A 106 -9.15 -4.82 -16.57
CA SER A 106 -7.79 -5.35 -16.45
C SER A 106 -6.75 -4.22 -16.42
N VAL A 107 -6.96 -3.16 -17.19
CA VAL A 107 -6.11 -1.94 -17.14
C VAL A 107 -6.23 -1.26 -15.78
N GLN A 108 -7.45 -1.07 -15.26
CA GLN A 108 -7.66 -0.53 -13.91
C GLN A 108 -7.00 -1.40 -12.83
N ARG A 109 -7.12 -2.73 -12.93
CA ARG A 109 -6.46 -3.67 -12.03
C ARG A 109 -4.95 -3.52 -12.05
N PHE A 110 -4.35 -3.50 -13.25
CA PHE A 110 -2.90 -3.33 -13.43
C PHE A 110 -2.43 -2.02 -12.78
N LEU A 111 -3.05 -0.89 -13.12
CA LEU A 111 -2.67 0.42 -12.61
C LEU A 111 -2.86 0.54 -11.10
N GLY A 112 -3.93 -0.04 -10.56
CA GLY A 112 -4.18 -0.06 -9.12
C GLY A 112 -3.10 -0.85 -8.38
N ILE A 113 -2.70 -2.01 -8.91
CA ILE A 113 -1.65 -2.83 -8.30
C ILE A 113 -0.31 -2.10 -8.31
N CYS A 114 0.09 -1.55 -9.46
CA CYS A 114 1.34 -0.79 -9.57
C CYS A 114 1.36 0.44 -8.66
N LEU A 115 0.26 1.19 -8.58
CA LEU A 115 0.18 2.37 -7.72
C LEU A 115 0.32 2.01 -6.23
N GLY A 116 -0.43 0.99 -5.80
CA GLY A 116 -0.41 0.56 -4.40
C GLY A 116 0.93 -0.02 -3.98
N TRP A 117 1.56 -0.82 -4.85
CA TRP A 117 2.89 -1.37 -4.61
C TRP A 117 3.94 -0.24 -4.55
N LEU A 118 3.98 0.65 -5.55
CA LEU A 118 4.96 1.74 -5.61
C LEU A 118 4.87 2.65 -4.37
N THR A 119 3.66 3.10 -4.04
CA THR A 119 3.47 3.97 -2.87
C THR A 119 3.87 3.27 -1.58
N GLY A 120 3.43 2.02 -1.40
CA GLY A 120 3.72 1.25 -0.21
C GLY A 120 5.21 0.92 -0.07
N HIS A 121 5.88 0.62 -1.18
CA HIS A 121 7.31 0.33 -1.22
C HIS A 121 8.14 1.55 -0.81
N ILE A 122 7.90 2.71 -1.44
CA ILE A 122 8.59 3.97 -1.12
C ILE A 122 8.38 4.37 0.34
N MET A 123 7.12 4.28 0.81
CA MET A 123 6.77 4.65 2.18
C MET A 123 7.51 3.82 3.23
N VAL A 124 7.87 2.58 2.91
CA VAL A 124 8.34 1.60 3.88
C VAL A 124 9.78 1.22 3.59
N GLU A 125 10.02 0.51 2.51
CA GLU A 125 11.29 -0.15 2.24
C GLU A 125 12.36 0.88 1.86
N ASP A 126 12.03 1.81 0.96
CA ASP A 126 12.98 2.83 0.48
C ASP A 126 13.21 3.89 1.55
N ARG A 127 12.16 4.20 2.35
CA ARG A 127 12.30 5.08 3.51
C ARG A 127 13.21 4.48 4.58
N ILE A 128 13.01 3.23 4.98
CA ILE A 128 13.90 2.53 5.92
C ILE A 128 15.34 2.53 5.40
N MET A 129 15.52 2.30 4.10
CA MET A 129 16.82 2.35 3.44
C MET A 129 17.45 3.74 3.52
N SER A 130 16.69 4.80 3.22
CA SER A 130 17.17 6.19 3.25
C SER A 130 17.51 6.69 4.65
N GLU A 131 16.72 6.29 5.66
CA GLU A 131 16.88 6.67 7.06
C GLU A 131 17.92 5.78 7.79
N GLN A 132 18.45 4.76 7.11
CA GLN A 132 19.39 3.75 7.66
C GLN A 132 18.90 3.12 8.97
N ILE A 133 17.57 2.98 9.13
CA ILE A 133 16.98 2.43 10.35
C ILE A 133 17.42 0.98 10.49
N LYS A 134 18.10 0.68 11.60
CA LYS A 134 18.46 -0.70 11.98
C LYS A 134 17.25 -1.36 12.63
N ASP A 135 16.95 -2.57 12.15
CA ASP A 135 15.87 -3.42 12.64
C ASP A 135 16.27 -4.10 13.98
N ASP A 136 16.59 -3.31 15.02
CA ASP A 136 16.98 -3.81 16.35
C ASP A 136 16.02 -3.36 17.47
N ASP A 137 15.72 -4.33 18.34
CA ASP A 137 14.92 -4.42 19.57
C ASP A 137 14.12 -3.23 20.09
N TYR A 138 12.78 -3.40 20.13
CA TYR A 138 11.91 -2.71 21.08
C TYR A 138 10.84 -3.64 21.64
N GLU A 139 10.59 -3.50 22.94
CA GLU A 139 9.78 -4.37 23.78
C GLU A 139 8.61 -3.58 24.36
N TYR A 140 7.33 -3.97 24.20
CA TYR A 140 6.22 -3.23 24.84
C TYR A 140 4.92 -3.97 25.17
N SER A 141 4.38 -3.58 26.35
CA SER A 141 3.02 -3.85 26.88
C SER A 141 2.08 -2.65 26.61
N GLN A 142 1.45 -1.95 27.58
CA GLN A 142 0.49 -0.83 27.33
C GLN A 142 0.99 0.24 26.33
N ASP A 143 2.31 0.43 26.24
CA ASP A 143 3.00 1.26 25.27
C ASP A 143 2.82 0.82 23.81
N THR A 144 2.52 -0.46 23.55
CA THR A 144 2.27 -0.99 22.19
C THR A 144 1.06 -0.32 21.55
N ILE A 145 -0.03 -0.11 22.30
CA ILE A 145 -1.22 0.57 21.76
C ILE A 145 -0.88 2.03 21.40
N ILE A 146 -0.11 2.70 22.24
CA ILE A 146 0.33 4.09 22.01
C ILE A 146 1.30 4.17 20.84
N ALA A 147 2.24 3.23 20.73
CA ALA A 147 3.20 3.13 19.64
C ALA A 147 2.49 2.88 18.31
N MET A 148 1.60 1.88 18.24
CA MET A 148 0.78 1.61 17.05
C MET A 148 -0.04 2.83 16.64
N GLU A 149 -0.72 3.47 17.59
CA GLU A 149 -1.48 4.69 17.32
C GLU A 149 -0.59 5.80 16.76
N THR A 150 0.57 6.02 17.38
CA THR A 150 1.52 7.06 16.96
C THR A 150 2.03 6.81 15.55
N VAL A 151 2.37 5.55 15.23
CA VAL A 151 2.84 5.14 13.90
C VAL A 151 1.72 5.30 12.86
N ILE A 152 0.51 4.82 13.15
CA ILE A 152 -0.65 4.98 12.25
C ILE A 152 -0.92 6.46 11.98
N LYS A 153 -0.93 7.30 13.03
CA LYS A 153 -1.11 8.75 12.90
C LYS A 153 0.00 9.40 12.09
N GLY A 154 1.26 9.03 12.35
CA GLY A 154 2.43 9.52 11.64
C GLY A 154 2.33 9.24 10.14
N ILE A 155 2.15 7.97 9.76
CA ILE A 155 2.01 7.58 8.35
C ILE A 155 0.87 8.32 7.66
N MET A 156 -0.30 8.36 8.30
CA MET A 156 -1.48 9.00 7.70
C MET A 156 -1.29 10.52 7.54
N LYS A 157 -0.64 11.17 8.51
CA LYS A 157 -0.31 12.58 8.44
C LYS A 157 0.75 12.86 7.39
N ASP A 158 1.84 12.10 7.41
CA ASP A 158 3.02 12.37 6.60
C ASP A 158 2.74 12.08 5.13
N ILE A 159 2.07 10.97 4.81
CA ILE A 159 1.85 10.55 3.43
C ILE A 159 0.56 11.13 2.84
N PHE A 160 -0.54 11.08 3.59
CA PHE A 160 -1.87 11.43 3.06
C PHE A 160 -2.41 12.77 3.56
N ASN A 161 -1.61 13.51 4.33
CA ASN A 161 -2.00 14.77 4.96
C ASN A 161 -3.29 14.64 5.79
N LEU A 162 -3.46 13.50 6.47
CA LEU A 162 -4.61 13.21 7.32
C LEU A 162 -4.23 13.35 8.79
N GLU A 163 -4.81 14.35 9.46
CA GLU A 163 -4.70 14.46 10.91
C GLU A 163 -5.74 13.57 11.58
N LEU A 164 -5.29 12.42 12.08
CA LEU A 164 -6.16 11.42 12.67
C LEU A 164 -6.57 11.81 14.10
N GLN A 165 -7.87 11.93 14.32
CA GLN A 165 -8.48 11.92 15.64
C GLN A 165 -8.81 10.48 16.03
N THR A 166 -8.28 10.02 17.16
CA THR A 166 -8.63 8.69 17.69
C THR A 166 -10.04 8.73 18.26
N VAL A 167 -10.90 7.89 17.69
CA VAL A 167 -12.31 7.74 18.11
C VAL A 167 -12.43 6.58 19.09
N SER A 168 -11.72 5.49 18.84
CA SER A 168 -11.65 4.34 19.75
C SER A 168 -10.28 3.65 19.67
N LYS A 169 -9.78 3.22 20.82
CA LYS A 169 -8.64 2.26 20.95
C LYS A 169 -9.10 0.85 21.29
N ASN A 170 -10.43 0.66 21.35
CA ASN A 170 -11.11 -0.60 21.62
C ASN A 170 -12.22 -0.79 20.58
N TYR A 171 -11.94 -0.54 19.30
CA TYR A 171 -12.93 -0.71 18.23
C TYR A 171 -13.32 -2.19 18.13
N LEU A 172 -14.61 -2.47 18.24
CA LEU A 172 -15.19 -3.82 18.28
C LEU A 172 -15.97 -4.16 17.00
N GLY A 173 -15.84 -3.37 15.94
CA GLY A 173 -16.55 -3.62 14.69
C GLY A 173 -17.80 -2.78 14.51
N GLU A 174 -17.92 -1.67 15.25
CA GLU A 174 -19.01 -0.69 15.11
C GLU A 174 -19.18 -0.25 13.66
N ASP A 175 -20.41 -0.01 13.24
CA ASP A 175 -20.69 0.43 11.87
C ASP A 175 -20.24 1.88 11.64
N PHE A 176 -19.65 2.16 10.49
CA PHE A 176 -19.34 3.51 10.02
C PHE A 176 -19.36 3.55 8.49
N GLY A 177 -20.20 4.42 7.91
CA GLY A 177 -20.24 4.68 6.47
C GLY A 177 -20.32 3.43 5.58
N LYS A 178 -19.92 3.59 4.31
CA LYS A 178 -19.70 2.47 3.39
C LYS A 178 -18.24 2.04 3.49
N ARG A 179 -17.99 0.73 3.67
CA ARG A 179 -16.68 0.22 4.08
C ARG A 179 -16.04 -0.69 3.04
N VAL A 180 -14.72 -0.53 2.90
CA VAL A 180 -13.83 -1.39 2.13
C VAL A 180 -12.94 -2.12 3.13
N TYR A 181 -12.99 -3.46 3.11
CA TYR A 181 -12.32 -4.31 4.09
C TYR A 181 -11.13 -5.03 3.43
N CYS A 182 -9.91 -4.79 3.92
CA CYS A 182 -8.72 -5.54 3.52
C CYS A 182 -8.26 -6.42 4.68
N ARG A 183 -8.29 -7.76 4.50
CA ARG A 183 -7.77 -8.74 5.45
C ARG A 183 -6.40 -9.24 4.99
N LEU A 184 -5.43 -9.15 5.90
CA LEU A 184 -4.11 -9.72 5.77
C LEU A 184 -3.99 -10.90 6.73
N THR A 185 -3.46 -12.02 6.24
CA THR A 185 -3.26 -13.25 7.02
C THR A 185 -1.78 -13.56 7.10
N TYR A 186 -1.29 -13.67 8.32
CA TYR A 186 0.11 -13.94 8.64
C TYR A 186 0.21 -15.28 9.35
N GLY A 187 1.14 -16.11 8.91
CA GLY A 187 1.50 -17.37 9.57
C GLY A 187 2.84 -17.22 10.30
N ALA A 188 2.96 -17.86 11.47
CA ALA A 188 4.25 -18.09 12.09
C ALA A 188 4.90 -19.35 11.51
N ASN A 189 6.22 -19.37 11.40
CA ASN A 189 6.95 -20.59 11.03
C ASN A 189 6.70 -21.65 12.11
N ASN A 190 6.09 -22.77 11.73
CA ASN A 190 5.95 -24.01 12.52
C ASN A 190 4.91 -24.08 13.66
N SER A 191 4.11 -23.06 13.96
CA SER A 191 3.11 -23.16 15.06
C SER A 191 1.66 -23.39 14.63
N GLY A 192 1.33 -23.25 13.34
CA GLY A 192 -0.06 -23.33 12.85
C GLY A 192 -0.95 -22.16 13.28
N GLU A 193 -0.48 -21.31 14.19
CA GLU A 193 -1.17 -20.09 14.61
C GLU A 193 -1.14 -19.05 13.48
N LYS A 194 -2.30 -18.46 13.22
CA LYS A 194 -2.47 -17.39 12.24
C LYS A 194 -2.89 -16.12 12.93
N MET A 195 -2.23 -15.03 12.59
CA MET A 195 -2.65 -13.68 12.95
C MET A 195 -3.38 -13.07 11.76
N GLN A 196 -4.51 -12.42 12.02
CA GLN A 196 -5.28 -11.72 11.01
C GLN A 196 -5.31 -10.23 11.32
N VAL A 197 -4.87 -9.42 10.36
CA VAL A 197 -4.95 -7.97 10.44
C VAL A 197 -5.98 -7.49 9.44
N TYR A 198 -6.78 -6.49 9.82
CA TYR A 198 -7.80 -5.91 8.98
C TYR A 198 -7.59 -4.39 8.93
N CYS A 199 -7.43 -3.88 7.72
CA CYS A 199 -7.49 -2.47 7.42
C CYS A 199 -8.86 -2.18 6.81
N ILE A 200 -9.63 -1.32 7.45
CA ILE A 200 -11.02 -1.03 7.10
C ILE A 200 -11.11 0.46 6.81
N TYR A 201 -11.50 0.79 5.59
CA TYR A 201 -11.54 2.16 5.11
C TYR A 201 -12.99 2.51 4.80
N GLU A 202 -13.43 3.70 5.21
CA GLU A 202 -14.62 4.27 4.60
C GLU A 202 -14.34 4.60 3.12
N GLU A 203 -15.34 4.41 2.26
CA GLU A 203 -15.25 4.65 0.82
C GLU A 203 -14.76 6.08 0.49
N ALA A 204 -15.24 7.09 1.24
CA ALA A 204 -14.76 8.46 1.09
C ALA A 204 -13.27 8.63 1.41
N LEU A 205 -12.75 7.87 2.40
CA LEU A 205 -11.34 7.87 2.73
C LEU A 205 -10.50 7.19 1.63
N VAL A 206 -11.01 6.12 1.01
CA VAL A 206 -10.33 5.49 -0.13
C VAL A 206 -10.15 6.49 -1.27
N PHE A 207 -11.15 7.32 -1.57
CA PHE A 207 -11.00 8.39 -2.57
C PHE A 207 -9.86 9.33 -2.26
N HIS A 208 -9.81 9.80 -1.01
CA HIS A 208 -8.76 10.71 -0.57
C HIS A 208 -7.39 10.06 -0.70
N ILE A 209 -7.19 8.87 -0.14
CA ILE A 209 -5.91 8.15 -0.17
C ILE A 209 -5.43 7.94 -1.61
N VAL A 210 -6.29 7.39 -2.49
CA VAL A 210 -5.90 7.13 -3.88
C VAL A 210 -5.66 8.43 -4.65
N SER A 211 -6.41 9.50 -4.34
CA SER A 211 -6.18 10.82 -4.94
C SER A 211 -4.83 11.41 -4.54
N GLU A 212 -4.45 11.30 -3.27
CA GLU A 212 -3.14 11.75 -2.76
C GLU A 212 -2.00 10.89 -3.33
N MET A 213 -2.19 9.58 -3.51
CA MET A 213 -1.21 8.70 -4.18
C MET A 213 -0.96 9.14 -5.62
N LEU A 214 -2.02 9.46 -6.36
CA LEU A 214 -1.89 9.86 -7.76
C LEU A 214 -1.47 11.31 -7.94
N GLY A 215 -1.91 12.21 -7.05
CA GLY A 215 -1.91 13.67 -7.25
C GLY A 215 -3.08 14.17 -8.11
N VAL A 216 -4.12 13.36 -8.37
CA VAL A 216 -5.33 13.76 -9.12
C VAL A 216 -6.59 13.33 -8.38
N SER A 217 -7.69 14.06 -8.57
CA SER A 217 -8.97 13.73 -7.95
C SER A 217 -9.57 12.46 -8.56
N VAL A 218 -9.80 11.43 -7.74
CA VAL A 218 -10.55 10.23 -8.12
C VAL A 218 -12.00 10.36 -7.67
N GLN A 219 -12.95 10.11 -8.58
CA GLN A 219 -14.39 10.36 -8.33
C GLN A 219 -15.24 9.09 -8.11
N LYS A 220 -14.71 7.88 -8.34
CA LYS A 220 -15.44 6.61 -8.18
C LYS A 220 -14.56 5.49 -7.64
N ILE A 221 -15.12 4.59 -6.82
CA ILE A 221 -14.38 3.40 -6.37
C ILE A 221 -14.56 2.39 -7.48
N ASP A 222 -13.50 2.18 -8.22
CA ASP A 222 -13.41 1.18 -9.26
C ASP A 222 -12.44 0.05 -8.85
N LYS A 223 -12.15 -0.82 -9.81
CA LYS A 223 -11.18 -1.90 -9.61
C LYS A 223 -9.78 -1.33 -9.29
N MET A 224 -9.46 -0.14 -9.77
CA MET A 224 -8.16 0.49 -9.55
C MET A 224 -8.02 0.92 -8.10
N SER A 225 -9.00 1.64 -7.56
CA SER A 225 -9.01 2.11 -6.18
C SER A 225 -8.95 0.95 -5.17
N THR A 226 -9.74 -0.10 -5.40
CA THR A 226 -9.76 -1.28 -4.51
C THR A 226 -8.47 -2.07 -4.56
N ASN A 227 -7.85 -2.22 -5.74
CA ASN A 227 -6.56 -2.90 -5.85
C ASN A 227 -5.41 -2.08 -5.29
N ALA A 228 -5.43 -0.75 -5.44
CA ALA A 228 -4.45 0.14 -4.83
C ALA A 228 -4.45 -0.01 -3.31
N ILE A 229 -5.61 0.05 -2.66
CA ILE A 229 -5.73 -0.19 -1.22
C ILE A 229 -5.30 -1.60 -0.83
N LYS A 230 -5.66 -2.62 -1.64
CA LYS A 230 -5.29 -4.02 -1.37
C LYS A 230 -3.76 -4.21 -1.39
N GLN A 231 -3.05 -3.55 -2.30
CA GLN A 231 -1.58 -3.64 -2.36
C GLN A 231 -0.90 -2.73 -1.35
N PHE A 232 -1.47 -1.56 -1.07
CA PHE A 232 -0.93 -0.62 -0.10
C PHE A 232 -1.03 -1.14 1.35
N SER A 233 -2.15 -1.78 1.71
CA SER A 233 -2.42 -2.19 3.09
C SER A 233 -1.33 -3.10 3.69
N PRO A 234 -0.75 -4.08 2.97
CA PRO A 234 0.42 -4.84 3.41
C PRO A 234 1.60 -3.99 3.85
N HIS A 235 1.96 -2.94 3.12
CA HIS A 235 3.07 -2.06 3.47
C HIS A 235 2.76 -1.24 4.72
N LEU A 236 1.56 -0.65 4.79
CA LEU A 236 1.09 0.03 6.00
C LEU A 236 1.20 -0.88 7.23
N VAL A 237 0.70 -2.11 7.11
CA VAL A 237 0.71 -3.06 8.22
C VAL A 237 2.13 -3.54 8.52
N HIS A 238 2.99 -3.74 7.52
CA HIS A 238 4.39 -4.09 7.73
C HIS A 238 5.11 -3.01 8.56
N TYR A 239 4.91 -1.74 8.21
CA TYR A 239 5.52 -0.63 8.94
C TYR A 239 5.01 -0.50 10.37
N ILE A 240 3.69 -0.69 10.60
CA ILE A 240 3.13 -0.79 11.96
C ILE A 240 3.72 -2.00 12.70
N GLY A 241 3.90 -3.11 11.98
CA GLY A 241 4.41 -4.37 12.46
C GLY A 241 5.86 -4.33 12.93
N ILE A 242 6.70 -3.47 12.36
CA ILE A 242 8.07 -3.24 12.86
C ILE A 242 8.06 -2.87 14.36
N TYR A 243 6.98 -2.24 14.83
CA TYR A 243 6.78 -1.85 16.23
C TYR A 243 6.00 -2.89 17.06
N LEU A 244 5.69 -4.06 16.51
CA LEU A 244 5.02 -5.17 17.18
C LEU A 244 6.00 -6.33 17.43
N GLN A 245 6.25 -6.69 18.69
CA GLN A 245 7.21 -7.75 19.05
C GLN A 245 6.95 -9.09 18.35
N ASP A 246 5.68 -9.49 18.19
CA ASP A 246 5.28 -10.76 17.58
C ASP A 246 5.31 -10.75 16.03
N TRP A 247 5.80 -9.68 15.40
CA TRP A 247 5.72 -9.49 13.95
C TRP A 247 6.91 -10.06 13.17
N LYS A 248 8.12 -10.02 13.76
CA LYS A 248 9.37 -10.34 13.04
C LYS A 248 9.42 -11.76 12.48
N GLU A 249 8.74 -12.72 13.11
CA GLU A 249 8.70 -14.12 12.67
C GLU A 249 7.53 -14.46 11.74
N LYS A 250 6.67 -13.48 11.43
CA LYS A 250 5.42 -13.71 10.70
C LYS A 250 5.57 -13.41 9.23
N LYS A 251 5.26 -14.40 8.39
CA LYS A 251 5.23 -14.25 6.93
C LYS A 251 3.82 -13.92 6.47
N LEU A 252 3.68 -12.90 5.62
CA LEU A 252 2.41 -12.63 4.94
C LEU A 252 2.08 -13.81 4.01
N GLU A 253 0.97 -14.49 4.28
CA GLU A 253 0.50 -15.63 3.48
C GLU A 253 -0.54 -15.19 2.45
N LYS A 254 -1.43 -14.27 2.83
CA LYS A 254 -2.61 -13.95 2.01
C LYS A 254 -3.15 -12.55 2.27
N VAL A 255 -3.63 -11.90 1.22
CA VAL A 255 -4.37 -10.63 1.27
C VAL A 255 -5.71 -10.79 0.55
N ASN A 256 -6.82 -10.48 1.22
CA ASN A 256 -8.18 -10.61 0.66
C ASN A 256 -9.02 -9.37 0.93
N MET A 257 -9.87 -9.02 -0.03
CA MET A 257 -10.97 -8.08 0.24
C MET A 257 -12.14 -8.87 0.84
N LEU A 258 -12.81 -8.29 1.84
CA LEU A 258 -13.98 -8.90 2.47
C LEU A 258 -15.26 -8.16 2.13
N THR A 259 -16.37 -8.89 2.15
CA THR A 259 -17.70 -8.29 2.19
C THR A 259 -18.05 -7.86 3.61
N ASN A 260 -19.04 -6.97 3.73
CA ASN A 260 -19.58 -6.57 5.04
C ASN A 260 -20.03 -7.78 5.88
N LEU A 261 -20.69 -8.77 5.25
CA LEU A 261 -21.14 -9.98 5.94
C LEU A 261 -19.97 -10.82 6.45
N GLN A 262 -18.91 -10.97 5.65
CA GLN A 262 -17.71 -11.71 6.09
C GLN A 262 -17.04 -11.03 7.28
N PHE A 263 -16.91 -9.70 7.27
CA PHE A 263 -16.33 -8.98 8.40
C PHE A 263 -17.22 -9.04 9.65
N LYS A 264 -18.54 -8.94 9.50
CA LYS A 264 -19.49 -9.10 10.61
C LYS A 264 -19.32 -10.45 11.31
N ASN A 265 -19.19 -11.54 10.53
CA ASN A 265 -18.96 -12.86 11.10
C ASN A 265 -17.64 -12.95 11.88
N ILE A 266 -16.60 -12.24 11.45
CA ILE A 266 -15.30 -12.20 12.15
C ILE A 266 -15.41 -11.51 13.51
N VAL A 267 -16.20 -10.43 13.58
CA VAL A 267 -16.47 -9.68 14.82
C VAL A 267 -17.29 -10.54 15.79
N GLU A 268 -18.29 -11.26 15.30
CA GLU A 268 -19.12 -12.16 16.11
C GLU A 268 -18.34 -13.37 16.65
N ASP A 269 -17.32 -13.83 15.90
CA ASP A 269 -16.43 -14.93 16.26
C ASP A 269 -15.41 -14.56 17.37
N GLY A 270 -15.44 -13.35 17.91
CA GLY A 270 -14.65 -12.98 19.09
C GLY A 270 -13.94 -11.64 19.01
N LYS A 271 -13.50 -11.17 20.18
CA LYS A 271 -12.89 -9.84 20.35
C LYS A 271 -11.50 -9.75 19.72
N PRO A 272 -11.11 -8.56 19.22
CA PRO A 272 -9.76 -8.34 18.72
C PRO A 272 -8.73 -8.34 19.85
N LYS A 273 -7.47 -8.65 19.50
CA LYS A 273 -6.29 -8.30 20.32
C LYS A 273 -6.09 -6.79 20.34
N TYR A 274 -6.21 -6.14 19.18
CA TYR A 274 -6.12 -4.69 19.03
C TYR A 274 -7.20 -4.17 18.09
N GLY A 275 -7.85 -3.06 18.44
CA GLY A 275 -8.88 -2.45 17.59
C GLY A 275 -8.84 -0.94 17.69
N PHE A 276 -8.51 -0.26 16.60
CA PHE A 276 -8.52 1.20 16.51
C PHE A 276 -9.59 1.66 15.54
N LEU A 277 -10.21 2.79 15.86
CA LEU A 277 -11.04 3.58 14.96
C LEU A 277 -10.55 5.03 15.00
N PHE A 278 -10.30 5.58 13.82
CA PHE A 278 -9.85 6.95 13.62
C PHE A 278 -10.84 7.70 12.73
N ASN A 279 -11.12 8.94 13.10
CA ASN A 279 -11.69 9.92 12.19
C ASN A 279 -10.54 10.66 11.51
N THR A 280 -10.50 10.64 10.19
CA THR A 280 -9.44 11.28 9.39
C THR A 280 -9.82 12.67 8.88
N GLY A 281 -11.04 13.14 9.15
CA GLY A 281 -11.63 14.34 8.54
C GLY A 281 -12.11 14.12 7.09
N LYS A 282 -11.74 13.01 6.45
CA LYS A 282 -12.14 12.61 5.09
C LYS A 282 -12.96 11.31 5.05
N GLY A 283 -13.17 10.72 6.22
CA GLY A 283 -13.83 9.44 6.44
C GLY A 283 -13.18 8.69 7.61
N TYR A 284 -13.68 7.51 7.93
CA TYR A 284 -13.13 6.70 9.02
C TYR A 284 -12.12 5.66 8.53
N PHE A 285 -11.08 5.43 9.33
CA PHE A 285 -10.13 4.32 9.20
C PHE A 285 -10.19 3.46 10.44
N ALA A 286 -10.38 2.16 10.29
CA ALA A 286 -10.22 1.22 11.38
C ALA A 286 -9.10 0.21 11.11
N PHE A 287 -8.35 -0.10 12.15
CA PHE A 287 -7.26 -1.05 12.15
C PHE A 287 -7.52 -2.09 13.23
N TYR A 288 -7.62 -3.36 12.85
CA TYR A 288 -8.10 -4.43 13.71
C TYR A 288 -7.14 -5.62 13.61
N ILE A 289 -6.71 -6.18 14.75
CA ILE A 289 -5.86 -7.39 14.80
C ILE A 289 -6.60 -8.45 15.60
N LYS A 290 -6.72 -9.64 15.02
CA LYS A 290 -7.23 -10.86 15.63
C LYS A 290 -6.13 -11.92 15.65
#